data_AF-A0A2M7DA25-F1
#
_entry.id   AF-A0A2M7DA25-F1
#
_cell.length_a   1.000
_cell.length_b   1.000
_cell.length_c   1.000
_cell.angle_alpha   90.00
_cell.angle_beta   90.00
_cell.angle_gamma   90.00
#
_symmetry.space_group_name_H-M   'P 1'
#
loop_
_entity.id
_entity.type
_entity.pdbx_description
1 polymer ?
#
loop_
_entity_poly.entity_id
_entity_poly.type
_entity_poly.pdbx_seq_one_letter_code
_entity_poly.pdbx_strand_id
1 'polypeptide(L)'
;MSKKIRVGIIGVGNCFAGLIQGIEYYKKHRNKNPVGLMHVKIGPYSFDDIEFVSAFDVGANKIGQPLDKAVFASPNLVRWTKLPKSNVIVKESPILDGIGIYVENRIKPLKNPSPKEKLEKEIIEEIKKTKTEILVNYLPVGSQKATEFWAGIALKTGCAFVNCLPAFIASNKNWAAKFKRKRIPIIGDDIKGQIGATIVHRVLARLCDDRGTVIDKTYQINVGGNSVAGDQMILIKVNGEIKYTKIGEFIDGLMKNHKINVRGGGKEVIAKHSCSEKIECFTVDDNFKVKLAPIEAF
;
A
#
# COMPACT_ATOMS: atom_id res chain seq x y z
N MET A 1 -11.23 -15.62 28.21
CA MET A 1 -10.60 -14.72 27.21
C MET A 1 -10.96 -15.25 25.83
N SER A 2 -11.37 -14.38 24.90
CA SER A 2 -11.59 -14.73 23.49
C SER A 2 -10.32 -15.30 22.87
N LYS A 3 -10.47 -16.26 21.94
CA LYS A 3 -9.36 -16.82 21.18
C LYS A 3 -8.69 -15.70 20.37
N LYS A 4 -7.35 -15.62 20.41
CA LYS A 4 -6.58 -14.68 19.57
C LYS A 4 -6.67 -15.08 18.09
N ILE A 5 -6.70 -14.08 17.23
CA ILE A 5 -6.62 -14.21 15.77
C ILE A 5 -5.16 -13.99 15.37
N ARG A 6 -4.51 -15.04 14.87
CA ARG A 6 -3.08 -14.99 14.54
C ARG A 6 -2.88 -14.53 13.10
N VAL A 7 -2.35 -13.32 12.94
CA VAL A 7 -2.25 -12.63 11.65
C VAL A 7 -0.79 -12.54 11.18
N GLY A 8 -0.55 -12.89 9.92
CA GLY A 8 0.69 -12.65 9.20
C GLY A 8 0.56 -11.47 8.25
N ILE A 9 1.58 -10.63 8.18
CA ILE A 9 1.59 -9.42 7.36
C ILE A 9 2.55 -9.55 6.19
N ILE A 10 2.06 -9.21 5.00
CA ILE A 10 2.87 -9.17 3.77
C ILE A 10 3.00 -7.68 3.37
N GLY A 11 4.21 -7.15 3.43
CA GLY A 11 4.48 -5.73 3.24
C GLY A 11 4.27 -4.93 4.52
N VAL A 12 5.35 -4.60 5.22
CA VAL A 12 5.35 -3.79 6.45
C VAL A 12 5.38 -2.30 6.06
N GLY A 13 4.43 -1.88 5.21
CA GLY A 13 4.33 -0.54 4.64
C GLY A 13 3.54 0.47 5.49
N ASN A 14 3.29 1.65 4.92
CA ASN A 14 2.51 2.72 5.57
C ASN A 14 1.10 2.28 6.01
N CYS A 15 0.39 1.49 5.18
CA CYS A 15 -0.95 0.99 5.51
C CYS A 15 -0.91 0.10 6.76
N PHE A 16 0.03 -0.84 6.82
CA PHE A 16 0.22 -1.67 8.01
C PHE A 16 0.66 -0.85 9.23
N ALA A 17 1.55 0.12 9.04
CA ALA A 17 1.97 1.04 10.11
C ALA A 17 0.78 1.79 10.72
N GLY A 18 -0.19 2.22 9.91
CA GLY A 18 -1.46 2.79 10.38
C GLY A 18 -2.34 1.78 11.11
N LEU A 19 -2.48 0.56 10.59
CA LEU A 19 -3.28 -0.49 11.21
C LEU A 19 -2.79 -0.84 12.62
N ILE A 20 -1.51 -1.19 12.77
CA ILE A 20 -0.96 -1.62 14.06
C ILE A 20 -0.95 -0.49 15.08
N GLN A 21 -0.65 0.75 14.65
CA GLN A 21 -0.70 1.92 15.52
C GLN A 21 -2.13 2.31 15.90
N GLY A 22 -3.10 2.15 15.00
CA GLY A 22 -4.52 2.37 15.30
C GLY A 22 -5.04 1.40 16.35
N ILE A 23 -4.73 0.10 16.19
CA ILE A 23 -5.06 -0.93 17.20
C ILE A 23 -4.45 -0.57 18.55
N GLU A 24 -3.15 -0.25 18.57
CA GLU A 24 -2.45 0.09 19.81
C GLU A 24 -2.96 1.40 20.45
N TYR A 25 -3.33 2.38 19.63
CA TYR A 25 -3.92 3.63 20.09
C TYR A 25 -5.23 3.38 20.85
N TYR A 26 -6.16 2.61 20.26
CA TYR A 26 -7.44 2.32 20.91
C TYR A 26 -7.31 1.36 22.09
N LYS A 27 -6.31 0.47 22.10
CA LYS A 27 -5.94 -0.33 23.28
C LYS A 27 -5.58 0.54 24.48
N LYS A 28 -4.84 1.63 24.26
CA LYS A 28 -4.43 2.60 25.30
C LYS A 28 -5.54 3.58 25.69
N HIS A 29 -6.52 3.81 24.83
CA HIS A 29 -7.61 4.78 25.03
C HIS A 29 -8.97 4.10 25.04
N ARG A 30 -9.17 3.12 25.94
CA ARG A 30 -10.40 2.32 26.02
C ARG A 30 -11.67 3.13 26.31
N ASN A 31 -11.52 4.33 26.86
CA ASN A 31 -12.60 5.27 27.10
C ASN A 31 -13.08 6.00 25.83
N LYS A 32 -12.39 5.85 24.69
CA LYS A 32 -12.78 6.44 23.42
C LYS A 32 -13.45 5.40 22.53
N ASN A 33 -14.54 5.80 21.88
CA ASN A 33 -15.15 4.99 20.83
C ASN A 33 -14.26 4.98 19.59
N PRO A 34 -13.94 3.81 19.01
CA PRO A 34 -13.17 3.73 17.78
C PRO A 34 -13.89 4.42 16.62
N VAL A 35 -13.23 5.40 16.00
CA VAL A 35 -13.69 6.04 14.77
C VAL A 35 -13.18 5.24 13.56
N GLY A 36 -14.06 4.98 12.60
CA GLY A 36 -13.72 4.31 11.36
C GLY A 36 -13.90 2.79 11.35
N LEU A 37 -14.45 2.23 12.43
CA LEU A 37 -14.91 0.84 12.49
C LEU A 37 -16.44 0.80 12.44
N MET A 38 -17.01 0.05 11.49
CA MET A 38 -18.47 -0.18 11.46
C MET A 38 -18.95 -0.95 12.70
N HIS A 39 -18.13 -1.89 13.16
CA HIS A 39 -18.40 -2.68 14.36
C HIS A 39 -17.13 -2.80 15.19
N VAL A 40 -17.25 -2.54 16.49
CA VAL A 40 -16.16 -2.77 17.46
C VAL A 40 -15.91 -4.27 17.67
N LYS A 41 -16.95 -5.10 17.47
CA LYS A 41 -16.89 -6.55 17.54
C LYS A 41 -17.57 -7.19 16.33
N ILE A 42 -16.97 -8.26 15.82
CA ILE A 42 -17.56 -9.13 14.79
C ILE A 42 -17.56 -10.56 15.36
N GLY A 43 -18.76 -11.09 15.63
CA GLY A 43 -18.90 -12.33 16.40
C GLY A 43 -18.24 -12.20 17.78
N PRO A 44 -17.41 -13.16 18.22
CA PRO A 44 -16.73 -13.09 19.51
C PRO A 44 -15.47 -12.23 19.51
N TYR A 45 -15.07 -11.66 18.37
CA TYR A 45 -13.77 -11.01 18.19
C TYR A 45 -13.86 -9.49 18.16
N SER A 46 -12.87 -8.84 18.75
CA SER A 46 -12.62 -7.40 18.71
C SER A 46 -11.23 -7.10 18.14
N PHE A 47 -10.89 -5.83 17.94
CA PHE A 47 -9.53 -5.45 17.56
C PHE A 47 -8.47 -5.84 18.61
N ASP A 48 -8.87 -6.08 19.87
CA ASP A 48 -7.96 -6.57 20.93
C ASP A 48 -7.49 -8.00 20.69
N ASP A 49 -8.25 -8.76 19.91
CA ASP A 49 -8.00 -10.18 19.66
C ASP A 49 -7.02 -10.41 18.51
N ILE A 50 -6.67 -9.36 17.75
CA ILE A 50 -5.69 -9.43 16.68
C ILE A 50 -4.28 -9.51 17.28
N GLU A 51 -3.56 -10.57 16.92
CA GLU A 51 -2.16 -10.80 17.26
C GLU A 51 -1.36 -10.96 15.98
N PHE A 52 -0.40 -10.07 15.73
CA PHE A 52 0.53 -10.23 14.61
C PHE A 52 1.62 -11.20 15.02
N VAL A 53 1.76 -12.31 14.28
CA VAL A 53 2.65 -13.44 14.62
C VAL A 53 3.75 -13.69 13.59
N SER A 54 3.57 -13.22 12.35
CA SER A 54 4.58 -13.28 11.30
C SER A 54 4.53 -12.04 10.42
N ALA A 55 5.66 -11.67 9.81
CA ALA A 55 5.75 -10.51 8.94
C ALA A 55 6.79 -10.73 7.85
N PHE A 56 6.50 -10.26 6.64
CA PHE A 56 7.33 -10.46 5.46
C PHE A 56 7.50 -9.15 4.69
N ASP A 57 8.72 -8.83 4.28
CA ASP A 57 9.04 -7.62 3.52
C ASP A 57 10.24 -7.87 2.58
N VAL A 58 10.51 -6.92 1.70
CA VAL A 58 11.62 -6.93 0.74
C VAL A 58 12.67 -5.88 1.07
N GLY A 59 12.31 -4.86 1.87
CA GLY A 59 13.18 -3.75 2.25
C GLY A 59 14.31 -4.20 3.18
N ALA A 60 15.55 -3.92 2.78
CA ALA A 60 16.75 -4.34 3.51
C ALA A 60 16.82 -3.74 4.93
N ASN A 61 16.19 -2.59 5.15
CA ASN A 61 16.12 -1.92 6.45
C ASN A 61 15.01 -2.46 7.37
N LYS A 62 14.15 -3.35 6.87
CA LYS A 62 13.05 -3.97 7.62
C LYS A 62 13.33 -5.43 7.91
N ILE A 63 13.87 -6.17 6.94
CA ILE A 63 14.21 -7.59 7.09
C ILE A 63 15.19 -7.77 8.27
N GLY A 64 14.94 -8.79 9.09
CA GLY A 64 15.74 -9.08 10.28
C GLY A 64 15.43 -8.19 11.49
N GLN A 65 14.63 -7.14 11.34
CA GLN A 65 14.24 -6.26 12.44
C GLN A 65 13.00 -6.80 13.18
N PRO A 66 12.88 -6.54 14.49
CA PRO A 66 11.62 -6.66 15.22
C PRO A 66 10.50 -5.83 14.57
N LEU A 67 9.28 -6.37 14.54
CA LEU A 67 8.13 -5.75 13.87
C LEU A 67 7.83 -4.35 14.40
N ASP A 68 7.96 -4.13 15.71
CA ASP A 68 7.76 -2.83 16.35
C ASP A 68 8.76 -1.76 15.88
N LYS A 69 9.97 -2.18 15.45
CA LYS A 69 10.97 -1.29 14.84
C LYS A 69 10.76 -1.13 13.34
N ALA A 70 10.50 -2.23 12.63
CA ALA A 70 10.33 -2.24 11.18
C ALA A 70 9.16 -1.35 10.71
N VAL A 71 8.09 -1.27 11.51
CA VAL A 71 6.96 -0.35 11.28
C VAL A 71 7.41 1.12 11.18
N PHE A 72 8.46 1.50 11.90
CA PHE A 72 9.03 2.84 11.91
C PHE A 72 10.24 2.99 10.97
N ALA A 73 10.61 1.97 10.22
CA ALA A 73 11.67 2.08 9.22
C ALA A 73 11.17 2.86 8.00
N SER A 74 12.06 3.63 7.38
CA SER A 74 11.80 4.30 6.09
C SER A 74 11.31 3.28 5.03
N PRO A 75 10.42 3.63 4.09
CA PRO A 75 9.78 4.92 3.87
C PRO A 75 8.45 5.10 4.65
N ASN A 76 8.24 4.36 5.74
CA ASN A 76 7.01 4.52 6.54
C ASN A 76 7.03 5.85 7.29
N LEU A 77 5.98 6.64 7.13
CA LEU A 77 5.82 7.99 7.72
C LEU A 77 4.82 8.02 8.89
N VAL A 78 3.99 6.99 9.07
CA VAL A 78 2.99 6.96 10.15
C VAL A 78 3.67 6.88 11.52
N ARG A 79 3.41 7.87 12.38
CA ARG A 79 3.98 8.02 13.74
C ARG A 79 2.94 8.54 14.73
N TRP A 80 1.85 7.82 14.95
CA TRP A 80 0.74 8.21 15.83
C TRP A 80 0.93 7.77 17.29
N THR A 81 1.51 6.59 17.52
CA THR A 81 1.72 6.04 18.86
C THR A 81 2.93 5.12 18.91
N LYS A 82 3.52 4.98 20.09
CA LYS A 82 4.59 4.00 20.34
C LYS A 82 4.00 2.59 20.40
N LEU A 83 4.68 1.63 19.77
CA LEU A 83 4.31 0.22 19.83
C LEU A 83 5.00 -0.49 21.01
N PRO A 84 4.37 -1.51 21.61
CA PRO A 84 5.06 -2.42 22.53
C PRO A 84 6.14 -3.21 21.78
N LYS A 85 7.14 -3.72 22.50
CA LYS A 85 8.19 -4.57 21.92
C LYS A 85 7.57 -5.81 21.28
N SER A 86 8.00 -6.15 20.07
CA SER A 86 7.55 -7.35 19.37
C SER A 86 8.67 -8.38 19.28
N ASN A 87 8.32 -9.65 19.47
CA ASN A 87 9.22 -10.77 19.21
C ASN A 87 9.11 -11.27 17.76
N VAL A 88 8.24 -10.68 16.94
CA VAL A 88 8.09 -11.03 15.53
C VAL A 88 9.22 -10.39 14.75
N ILE A 89 10.05 -11.21 14.11
CA ILE A 89 11.13 -10.75 13.23
C ILE A 89 10.61 -10.72 11.80
N VAL A 90 10.77 -9.60 11.11
CA VAL A 90 10.39 -9.47 9.70
C VAL A 90 11.29 -10.36 8.85
N LYS A 91 10.68 -11.27 8.09
CA LYS A 91 11.35 -12.22 7.19
C LYS A 91 11.41 -11.68 5.76
N GLU A 92 12.37 -12.20 5.00
CA GLU A 92 12.49 -11.88 3.58
C GLU A 92 11.32 -12.46 2.79
N SER A 93 10.78 -11.67 1.87
CA SER A 93 9.78 -12.05 0.86
C SER A 93 10.42 -12.06 -0.52
N PRO A 94 9.99 -12.94 -1.45
CA PRO A 94 10.42 -12.80 -2.84
C PRO A 94 9.90 -11.48 -3.42
N ILE A 95 10.74 -10.82 -4.22
CA ILE A 95 10.42 -9.53 -4.86
C ILE A 95 9.38 -9.73 -5.97
N LEU A 96 9.64 -10.59 -6.95
CA LEU A 96 8.80 -10.78 -8.15
C LEU A 96 8.50 -9.43 -8.85
N ASP A 97 7.23 -9.11 -9.12
CA ASP A 97 6.78 -7.79 -9.60
C ASP A 97 6.35 -6.87 -8.43
N GLY A 98 6.81 -7.18 -7.22
CA GLY A 98 6.56 -6.48 -5.97
C GLY A 98 7.13 -5.06 -5.90
N ILE A 99 8.11 -4.74 -6.76
CA ILE A 99 8.83 -3.48 -6.75
C ILE A 99 8.91 -2.95 -8.18
N GLY A 100 8.23 -1.83 -8.43
CA GLY A 100 8.48 -0.99 -9.60
C GLY A 100 9.71 -0.09 -9.40
N ILE A 101 10.23 0.48 -10.48
CA ILE A 101 11.47 1.28 -10.50
C ILE A 101 11.45 2.41 -9.45
N TYR A 102 10.31 3.09 -9.27
CA TYR A 102 10.17 4.15 -8.27
C TYR A 102 10.18 3.65 -6.82
N VAL A 103 9.55 2.50 -6.61
CA VAL A 103 9.48 1.86 -5.30
C VAL A 103 10.86 1.34 -4.88
N GLU A 104 11.69 0.92 -5.83
CA GLU A 104 13.05 0.45 -5.59
C GLU A 104 13.92 1.51 -4.89
N ASN A 105 13.89 2.75 -5.40
CA ASN A 105 14.65 3.89 -4.85
C ASN A 105 14.26 4.22 -3.40
N ARG A 106 13.01 3.92 -3.01
CA ARG A 106 12.47 4.20 -1.67
C ARG A 106 12.62 3.02 -0.71
N ILE A 107 12.27 1.82 -1.14
CA ILE A 107 12.26 0.61 -0.31
C ILE A 107 13.66 0.02 -0.14
N LYS A 108 14.57 0.25 -1.12
CA LYS A 108 15.94 -0.26 -1.13
C LYS A 108 15.95 -1.77 -0.80
N PRO A 109 15.45 -2.60 -1.73
CA PRO A 109 15.39 -4.04 -1.51
C PRO A 109 16.79 -4.64 -1.27
N LEU A 110 16.82 -5.87 -0.76
CA LEU A 110 18.06 -6.63 -0.69
C LEU A 110 18.71 -6.73 -2.07
N LYS A 111 20.00 -6.36 -2.15
CA LYS A 111 20.77 -6.41 -3.40
C LYS A 111 20.96 -7.84 -3.92
N ASN A 112 21.10 -8.79 -2.99
CA ASN A 112 21.26 -10.20 -3.28
C ASN A 112 20.12 -10.97 -2.60
N PRO A 113 18.91 -10.99 -3.19
CA PRO A 113 17.78 -11.68 -2.60
C PRO A 113 17.98 -13.20 -2.64
N SER A 114 17.44 -13.88 -1.63
CA SER A 114 17.43 -15.35 -1.61
C SER A 114 16.60 -15.92 -2.77
N PRO A 115 16.95 -17.11 -3.30
CA PRO A 115 16.16 -17.75 -4.35
C PRO A 115 14.70 -17.94 -3.94
N LYS A 116 13.77 -17.74 -4.88
CA LYS A 116 12.32 -17.81 -4.63
C LYS A 116 11.91 -19.15 -4.02
N GLU A 117 12.46 -20.26 -4.49
CA GLU A 117 12.14 -21.61 -4.03
C GLU A 117 12.56 -21.83 -2.57
N LYS A 118 13.67 -21.21 -2.17
CA LYS A 118 14.14 -21.22 -0.78
C LYS A 118 13.20 -20.39 0.10
N LEU A 119 12.89 -19.16 -0.32
CA LEU A 119 11.98 -18.27 0.39
C LEU A 119 10.59 -18.88 0.54
N GLU A 120 10.08 -19.56 -0.48
CA GLU A 120 8.79 -20.24 -0.41
C GLU A 120 8.75 -21.28 0.72
N LYS A 121 9.80 -22.10 0.86
CA LYS A 121 9.90 -23.10 1.93
C LYS A 121 9.96 -22.44 3.30
N GLU A 122 10.84 -21.45 3.46
CA GLU A 122 11.01 -20.72 4.73
C GLU A 122 9.73 -19.99 5.16
N ILE A 123 9.01 -19.37 4.22
CA ILE A 123 7.72 -18.72 4.46
C ILE A 123 6.69 -19.74 4.96
N ILE A 124 6.58 -20.91 4.30
CA ILE A 124 5.64 -21.96 4.69
C ILE A 124 5.97 -22.50 6.08
N GLU A 125 7.26 -22.71 6.37
CA GLU A 125 7.73 -23.15 7.68
C GLU A 125 7.42 -22.13 8.78
N GLU A 126 7.69 -20.85 8.53
CA GLU A 126 7.40 -19.77 9.48
C GLU A 126 5.89 -19.68 9.76
N ILE A 127 5.05 -19.72 8.73
CA ILE A 127 3.58 -19.70 8.86
C ILE A 127 3.09 -20.89 9.71
N LYS A 128 3.62 -22.09 9.48
CA LYS A 128 3.26 -23.28 10.27
C LYS A 128 3.74 -23.16 11.72
N LYS A 129 4.99 -22.76 11.93
CA LYS A 129 5.60 -22.56 13.25
C LYS A 129 4.83 -21.53 14.08
N THR A 130 4.49 -20.41 13.46
CA THR A 130 3.74 -19.31 14.07
C THR A 130 2.23 -19.55 14.07
N LYS A 131 1.76 -20.70 13.58
CA LYS A 131 0.34 -21.07 13.41
C LYS A 131 -0.50 -19.90 12.89
N THR A 132 0.00 -19.20 11.88
CA THR A 132 -0.71 -18.06 11.28
C THR A 132 -2.02 -18.53 10.68
N GLU A 133 -3.11 -17.84 11.00
CA GLU A 133 -4.46 -18.17 10.54
C GLU A 133 -4.89 -17.30 9.35
N ILE A 134 -4.43 -16.04 9.32
CA ILE A 134 -4.81 -15.06 8.30
C ILE A 134 -3.55 -14.37 7.75
N LEU A 135 -3.43 -14.28 6.43
CA LEU A 135 -2.42 -13.46 5.75
C LEU A 135 -3.08 -12.19 5.20
N VAL A 136 -2.56 -11.03 5.56
CA VAL A 136 -3.01 -9.72 5.06
C VAL A 136 -1.96 -9.15 4.10
N ASN A 137 -2.40 -8.86 2.88
CA ASN A 137 -1.55 -8.40 1.78
C ASN A 137 -1.58 -6.88 1.63
N TYR A 138 -0.45 -6.22 1.91
CA TYR A 138 -0.20 -4.78 1.74
C TYR A 138 1.00 -4.50 0.81
N LEU A 139 1.21 -5.36 -0.19
CA LEU A 139 2.19 -5.10 -1.25
C LEU A 139 1.87 -3.81 -2.04
N PRO A 140 2.85 -3.27 -2.80
CA PRO A 140 2.63 -2.13 -3.70
C PRO A 140 1.64 -2.40 -4.85
N VAL A 141 1.03 -1.35 -5.38
CA VAL A 141 0.11 -1.48 -6.53
C VAL A 141 0.88 -1.96 -7.76
N GLY A 142 0.27 -2.84 -8.55
CA GLY A 142 0.90 -3.43 -9.74
C GLY A 142 1.60 -4.77 -9.49
N SER A 143 1.68 -5.22 -8.24
CA SER A 143 2.34 -6.48 -7.84
C SER A 143 1.45 -7.72 -8.01
N GLN A 144 1.05 -8.03 -9.26
CA GLN A 144 0.15 -9.14 -9.57
C GLN A 144 0.79 -10.51 -9.28
N LYS A 145 1.99 -10.79 -9.81
CA LYS A 145 2.69 -12.06 -9.63
C LYS A 145 3.07 -12.30 -8.17
N ALA A 146 3.48 -11.26 -7.45
CA ALA A 146 3.76 -11.33 -6.01
C ALA A 146 2.49 -11.63 -5.22
N THR A 147 1.37 -10.98 -5.55
CA THR A 147 0.07 -11.26 -4.90
C THR A 147 -0.41 -12.69 -5.20
N GLU A 148 -0.26 -13.17 -6.44
CA GLU A 148 -0.58 -14.54 -6.81
C GLU A 148 0.31 -15.57 -6.10
N PHE A 149 1.60 -15.27 -5.92
CA PHE A 149 2.50 -16.08 -5.12
C PHE A 149 1.97 -16.23 -3.68
N TRP A 150 1.62 -15.12 -3.03
CA TRP A 150 1.10 -15.12 -1.66
C TRP A 150 -0.28 -15.77 -1.53
N ALA A 151 -1.16 -15.61 -2.53
CA ALA A 151 -2.41 -16.36 -2.61
C ALA A 151 -2.15 -17.88 -2.73
N GLY A 152 -1.12 -18.27 -3.48
CA GLY A 152 -0.62 -19.64 -3.55
C GLY A 152 -0.11 -20.17 -2.21
N ILE A 153 0.66 -19.36 -1.46
CA ILE A 153 1.10 -19.68 -0.10
C ILE A 153 -0.11 -19.90 0.82
N ALA A 154 -1.08 -18.99 0.82
CA ALA A 154 -2.30 -19.11 1.64
C ALA A 154 -3.02 -20.44 1.37
N LEU A 155 -3.18 -20.82 0.10
CA LEU A 155 -3.75 -22.12 -0.28
C LEU A 155 -2.91 -23.31 0.19
N LYS A 156 -1.59 -23.21 0.21
CA LYS A 156 -0.67 -24.29 0.65
C LYS A 156 -0.66 -24.45 2.17
N THR A 157 -0.79 -23.36 2.91
CA THR A 157 -0.72 -23.35 4.38
C THR A 157 -2.08 -23.43 5.07
N GLY A 158 -3.18 -23.23 4.33
CA GLY A 158 -4.53 -23.21 4.90
C GLY A 158 -4.91 -21.87 5.52
N CYS A 159 -4.12 -20.82 5.34
CA CYS A 159 -4.43 -19.49 5.88
C CYS A 159 -5.53 -18.81 5.07
N ALA A 160 -6.45 -18.12 5.75
CA ALA A 160 -7.31 -17.16 5.09
C ALA A 160 -6.47 -16.03 4.47
N PHE A 161 -6.95 -15.44 3.38
CA PHE A 161 -6.23 -14.39 2.65
C PHE A 161 -7.04 -13.10 2.53
N VAL A 162 -6.47 -11.99 2.98
CA VAL A 162 -7.07 -10.65 2.86
C VAL A 162 -6.22 -9.84 1.89
N ASN A 163 -6.74 -9.64 0.68
CA ASN A 163 -6.07 -8.89 -0.37
C ASN A 163 -6.48 -7.42 -0.34
N CYS A 164 -5.58 -6.54 0.12
CA CYS A 164 -5.84 -5.10 0.15
C CYS A 164 -5.43 -4.39 -1.14
N LEU A 165 -4.89 -5.09 -2.14
CA LEU A 165 -4.43 -4.54 -3.40
C LEU A 165 -5.50 -4.69 -4.49
N PRO A 166 -5.49 -3.82 -5.53
CA PRO A 166 -6.31 -3.97 -6.73
C PRO A 166 -5.81 -5.07 -7.69
N ALA A 167 -5.09 -6.07 -7.18
CA ALA A 167 -4.71 -7.27 -7.93
C ALA A 167 -5.87 -8.27 -7.92
N PHE A 168 -6.26 -8.80 -9.08
CA PHE A 168 -7.47 -9.62 -9.18
C PHE A 168 -7.23 -11.05 -8.65
N ILE A 169 -7.67 -11.32 -7.43
CA ILE A 169 -7.63 -12.65 -6.81
C ILE A 169 -9.03 -13.08 -6.38
N ALA A 170 -9.68 -12.34 -5.47
CA ALA A 170 -11.01 -12.68 -5.00
C ALA A 170 -12.07 -12.49 -6.09
N SER A 171 -11.90 -11.47 -6.94
CA SER A 171 -12.77 -11.18 -8.07
C SER A 171 -12.47 -12.04 -9.31
N ASN A 172 -11.32 -12.72 -9.34
CA ASN A 172 -10.96 -13.65 -10.41
C ASN A 172 -11.61 -15.03 -10.18
N LYS A 173 -12.46 -15.48 -11.12
CA LYS A 173 -13.21 -16.74 -11.01
C LYS A 173 -12.31 -17.96 -10.76
N ASN A 174 -11.13 -18.02 -11.38
CA ASN A 174 -10.22 -19.16 -11.25
C ASN A 174 -9.58 -19.21 -9.85
N TRP A 175 -9.18 -18.07 -9.30
CA TRP A 175 -8.66 -17.97 -7.95
C TRP A 175 -9.74 -18.24 -6.90
N ALA A 176 -10.91 -17.61 -7.04
CA ALA A 176 -12.05 -17.84 -6.16
C ALA A 176 -12.43 -19.34 -6.10
N ALA A 177 -12.43 -20.04 -7.24
CA ALA A 177 -12.68 -21.48 -7.29
C ALA A 177 -11.63 -22.31 -6.53
N LYS A 178 -10.34 -21.93 -6.58
CA LYS A 178 -9.27 -22.62 -5.83
C LYS A 178 -9.46 -22.48 -4.32
N PHE A 179 -9.77 -21.27 -3.83
CA PHE A 179 -10.06 -21.01 -2.41
C PHE A 179 -11.31 -21.75 -1.93
N LYS A 180 -12.40 -21.71 -2.72
CA LYS A 180 -13.64 -22.44 -2.44
C LYS A 180 -13.41 -23.95 -2.33
N ARG A 181 -12.68 -24.55 -3.27
CA ARG A 181 -12.38 -25.99 -3.25
C ARG A 181 -11.61 -26.41 -2.01
N LYS A 182 -10.67 -25.58 -1.54
CA LYS A 182 -9.92 -25.84 -0.30
C LYS A 182 -10.64 -25.44 0.98
N ARG A 183 -11.83 -24.83 0.88
CA ARG A 183 -12.60 -24.28 2.02
C ARG A 183 -11.79 -23.24 2.82
N ILE A 184 -10.99 -22.44 2.11
CA ILE A 184 -10.17 -21.38 2.69
C ILE A 184 -10.84 -20.02 2.40
N PRO A 185 -11.09 -19.16 3.40
CA PRO A 185 -11.65 -17.84 3.18
C PRO A 185 -10.71 -16.92 2.40
N ILE A 186 -11.29 -16.09 1.53
CA ILE A 186 -10.61 -14.97 0.88
C ILE A 186 -11.49 -13.72 0.94
N ILE A 187 -10.88 -12.58 1.27
CA ILE A 187 -11.50 -11.24 1.22
C ILE A 187 -10.64 -10.36 0.31
N GLY A 188 -11.26 -9.69 -0.64
CA GLY A 188 -10.61 -8.84 -1.63
C GLY A 188 -11.57 -8.52 -2.76
N ASP A 189 -11.15 -7.78 -3.79
CA ASP A 189 -9.84 -7.13 -3.93
C ASP A 189 -9.98 -5.63 -3.60
N ASP A 190 -8.85 -4.93 -3.42
CA ASP A 190 -8.74 -3.49 -3.20
C ASP A 190 -9.43 -2.97 -1.91
N ILE A 191 -8.65 -2.67 -0.88
CA ILE A 191 -9.21 -2.12 0.37
C ILE A 191 -9.75 -0.71 0.13
N LYS A 192 -10.97 -0.44 0.62
CA LYS A 192 -11.58 0.89 0.51
C LYS A 192 -11.03 1.85 1.57
N GLY A 193 -10.78 3.08 1.15
CA GLY A 193 -10.74 4.21 2.08
C GLY A 193 -12.14 4.50 2.64
N GLN A 194 -12.22 5.03 3.87
CA GLN A 194 -13.51 5.39 4.47
C GLN A 194 -14.22 6.48 3.66
N ILE A 195 -13.51 7.59 3.42
CA ILE A 195 -13.95 8.68 2.54
C ILE A 195 -12.76 9.03 1.64
N GLY A 196 -12.81 8.55 0.40
CA GLY A 196 -11.83 8.85 -0.65
C GLY A 196 -12.47 9.58 -1.82
N ALA A 197 -11.65 10.13 -2.71
CA ALA A 197 -12.12 10.88 -3.87
C ALA A 197 -13.15 10.08 -4.70
N THR A 198 -12.92 8.79 -4.91
CA THR A 198 -13.82 7.91 -5.69
C THR A 198 -15.23 7.79 -5.09
N ILE A 199 -15.38 7.68 -3.76
CA ILE A 199 -16.71 7.56 -3.16
C ILE A 199 -17.43 8.91 -3.15
N VAL A 200 -16.71 10.01 -2.90
CA VAL A 200 -17.26 11.37 -2.97
C VAL A 200 -17.75 11.67 -4.39
N HIS A 201 -16.91 11.42 -5.39
CA HIS A 201 -17.25 11.60 -6.80
C HIS A 201 -18.48 10.77 -7.19
N ARG A 202 -18.51 9.49 -6.81
CA ARG A 202 -19.65 8.61 -7.11
C ARG A 202 -20.96 9.08 -6.48
N VAL A 203 -20.92 9.53 -5.22
CA VAL A 203 -22.12 10.04 -4.54
C VAL A 203 -22.63 11.31 -5.23
N LEU A 204 -21.74 12.24 -5.60
CA LEU A 204 -22.13 13.46 -6.31
C LEU A 204 -22.66 13.16 -7.72
N ALA A 205 -22.01 12.27 -8.46
CA ALA A 205 -22.47 11.86 -9.79
C ALA A 205 -23.84 11.18 -9.72
N ARG A 206 -24.06 10.32 -8.71
CA ARG A 206 -25.34 9.68 -8.49
C ARG A 206 -26.44 10.69 -8.11
N LEU A 207 -26.10 11.70 -7.29
CA LEU A 207 -27.04 12.77 -6.96
C LEU A 207 -27.47 13.57 -8.19
N CYS A 208 -26.56 13.86 -9.13
CA CYS A 208 -26.92 14.50 -10.40
C CYS A 208 -27.92 13.66 -11.18
N ASP A 209 -27.66 12.36 -11.33
CA ASP A 209 -28.55 11.40 -11.99
C ASP A 209 -29.93 11.33 -11.33
N ASP A 210 -29.96 11.18 -9.99
CA ASP A 210 -31.21 11.13 -9.20
C ASP A 210 -32.02 12.44 -9.28
N ARG A 211 -31.41 13.56 -9.70
CA ARG A 211 -32.06 14.87 -9.87
C ARG A 211 -32.34 15.24 -11.32
N GLY A 212 -32.06 14.34 -12.28
CA GLY A 212 -32.27 14.58 -13.70
C GLY A 212 -31.24 15.53 -14.33
N THR A 213 -30.11 15.75 -13.66
CA THR A 213 -29.01 16.59 -14.17
C THR A 213 -28.06 15.73 -15.01
N VAL A 214 -27.75 16.18 -16.23
CA VAL A 214 -26.77 15.54 -17.10
C VAL A 214 -25.35 15.94 -16.71
N ILE A 215 -24.43 14.98 -16.66
CA ILE A 215 -23.00 15.24 -16.45
C ILE A 215 -22.32 15.32 -17.82
N ASP A 216 -22.01 16.54 -18.29
CA ASP A 216 -21.33 16.73 -19.57
C ASP A 216 -19.84 16.36 -19.50
N LYS A 217 -19.17 16.74 -18.40
CA LYS A 217 -17.72 16.54 -18.18
C LYS A 217 -17.43 16.34 -16.70
N THR A 218 -16.44 15.49 -16.40
CA THR A 218 -15.93 15.31 -15.04
C THR A 218 -14.43 15.01 -15.07
N TYR A 219 -13.71 15.47 -14.05
CA TYR A 219 -12.32 15.10 -13.82
C TYR A 219 -12.07 14.94 -12.32
N GLN A 220 -11.03 14.20 -11.95
CA GLN A 220 -10.61 14.02 -10.56
C GLN A 220 -9.08 14.03 -10.53
N ILE A 221 -8.49 14.92 -9.74
CA ILE A 221 -7.04 15.04 -9.58
C ILE A 221 -6.69 14.63 -8.15
N ASN A 222 -5.86 13.59 -8.02
CA ASN A 222 -5.37 13.10 -6.74
C ASN A 222 -3.87 13.37 -6.67
N VAL A 223 -3.40 13.99 -5.58
CA VAL A 223 -1.97 14.22 -5.33
C VAL A 223 -1.62 13.63 -3.97
N GLY A 224 -0.53 12.85 -3.90
CA GLY A 224 -0.06 12.22 -2.68
C GLY A 224 1.47 12.08 -2.67
N GLY A 225 2.07 12.12 -1.47
CA GLY A 225 3.53 12.08 -1.28
C GLY A 225 4.05 10.83 -0.57
N ASN A 226 3.28 9.74 -0.56
CA ASN A 226 3.71 8.47 0.04
C ASN A 226 4.23 7.51 -1.04
N SER A 227 4.85 6.40 -0.63
CA SER A 227 5.39 5.39 -1.54
C SER A 227 4.36 4.73 -2.46
N VAL A 228 3.05 4.88 -2.18
CA VAL A 228 1.94 4.31 -2.97
C VAL A 228 1.54 5.25 -4.12
N ALA A 229 1.82 6.55 -4.02
CA ALA A 229 1.47 7.52 -5.07
C ALA A 229 2.33 7.38 -6.33
N GLY A 230 3.56 6.85 -6.23
CA GLY A 230 4.46 6.70 -7.37
C GLY A 230 3.92 5.81 -8.50
N ASP A 231 3.07 4.84 -8.17
CA ASP A 231 2.53 3.90 -9.16
C ASP A 231 1.25 4.42 -9.85
N GLN A 232 0.77 5.61 -9.49
CA GLN A 232 -0.41 6.23 -10.11
C GLN A 232 -0.05 6.84 -11.47
N MET A 233 -0.98 6.74 -12.43
CA MET A 233 -0.84 7.40 -13.73
C MET A 233 -1.16 8.88 -13.61
N ILE A 234 -0.35 9.72 -14.25
CA ILE A 234 -0.58 11.14 -14.44
C ILE A 234 -0.59 11.50 -15.93
N LEU A 235 -1.40 12.49 -16.24
CA LEU A 235 -1.32 13.23 -17.49
C LEU A 235 -0.54 14.52 -17.19
N ILE A 236 0.53 14.76 -17.92
CA ILE A 236 1.39 15.94 -17.75
C ILE A 236 1.79 16.47 -19.11
N LYS A 237 2.21 17.73 -19.18
CA LYS A 237 2.81 18.31 -20.38
C LYS A 237 4.27 18.63 -20.12
N VAL A 238 5.15 18.12 -20.98
CA VAL A 238 6.60 18.29 -20.89
C VAL A 238 7.07 18.89 -22.19
N ASN A 239 7.63 20.10 -22.14
CA ASN A 239 8.15 20.82 -23.32
C ASN A 239 7.14 20.95 -24.48
N GLY A 240 5.85 21.13 -24.17
CA GLY A 240 4.81 21.23 -25.20
C GLY A 240 4.05 19.94 -25.46
N GLU A 241 4.60 18.78 -25.13
CA GLU A 241 4.02 17.47 -25.43
C GLU A 241 3.27 16.89 -24.24
N ILE A 242 2.05 16.41 -24.47
CA ILE A 242 1.27 15.71 -23.45
C ILE A 242 1.80 14.28 -23.32
N LYS A 243 2.17 13.89 -22.10
CA LYS A 243 2.62 12.55 -21.74
C LYS A 243 1.67 11.94 -20.73
N TYR A 244 1.33 10.68 -20.96
CA TYR A 244 0.62 9.84 -20.00
C TYR A 244 1.62 8.83 -19.44
N THR A 245 1.94 8.94 -18.15
CA THR A 245 3.04 8.20 -17.52
C THR A 245 2.76 7.99 -16.04
N LYS A 246 3.44 7.03 -15.41
CA LYS A 246 3.38 6.90 -13.95
C LYS A 246 4.12 8.06 -13.29
N ILE A 247 3.59 8.56 -12.17
CA ILE A 247 4.26 9.59 -11.36
C ILE A 247 5.70 9.21 -11.08
N GLY A 248 5.92 7.95 -10.73
CA GLY A 248 7.23 7.43 -10.40
C GLY A 248 8.20 7.39 -11.58
N GLU A 249 7.77 6.85 -12.73
CA GLU A 249 8.59 6.80 -13.95
C GLU A 249 8.99 8.20 -14.44
N PHE A 250 8.05 9.15 -14.34
CA PHE A 250 8.31 10.53 -14.69
C PHE A 250 9.35 11.18 -13.76
N ILE A 251 9.17 11.04 -12.44
CA ILE A 251 10.11 11.57 -11.46
C ILE A 251 11.49 10.91 -11.62
N ASP A 252 11.56 9.60 -11.82
CA ASP A 252 12.82 8.87 -12.01
C ASP A 252 13.56 9.34 -13.26
N GLY A 253 12.84 9.59 -14.36
CA GLY A 253 13.40 10.18 -15.58
C GLY A 253 14.04 11.54 -15.30
N LEU A 254 13.33 12.42 -14.58
CA LEU A 254 13.88 13.72 -14.19
C LEU A 254 15.09 13.59 -13.26
N MET A 255 15.02 12.71 -12.26
CA MET A 255 16.11 12.52 -11.29
C MET A 255 17.37 11.94 -11.94
N LYS A 256 17.26 11.12 -12.98
CA LYS A 256 18.41 10.61 -13.76
C LYS A 256 19.02 11.68 -14.65
N ASN A 257 18.19 12.55 -15.21
CA ASN A 257 18.63 13.53 -16.19
C ASN A 257 19.19 14.81 -15.56
N HIS A 258 18.95 15.03 -14.27
CA HIS A 258 19.30 16.27 -13.57
C HIS A 258 20.17 16.05 -12.34
N LYS A 259 20.99 17.06 -12.03
CA LYS A 259 21.86 17.02 -10.85
C LYS A 259 21.01 17.15 -9.57
N ILE A 260 21.05 16.09 -8.75
CA ILE A 260 20.30 16.02 -7.50
C ILE A 260 21.07 16.75 -6.39
N ASN A 261 20.40 17.65 -5.68
CA ASN A 261 20.89 18.24 -4.44
C ASN A 261 20.22 17.56 -3.24
N VAL A 262 20.99 17.25 -2.20
CA VAL A 262 20.45 16.69 -0.94
C VAL A 262 20.33 17.83 0.07
N ARG A 263 19.11 18.22 0.42
CA ARG A 263 18.86 19.20 1.50
C ARG A 263 18.92 18.52 2.88
N GLY A 264 19.12 19.34 3.91
CA GLY A 264 19.08 18.91 5.32
C GLY A 264 17.83 18.06 5.61
N GLY A 265 18.04 16.86 6.17
CA GLY A 265 16.98 15.85 6.36
C GLY A 265 16.95 14.74 5.29
N GLY A 266 17.89 14.71 4.36
CA GLY A 266 18.04 13.60 3.39
C GLY A 266 17.02 13.61 2.26
N LYS A 267 16.37 14.76 2.00
CA LYS A 267 15.48 14.93 0.84
C LYS A 267 16.30 15.31 -0.37
N GLU A 268 16.25 14.45 -1.37
CA GLU A 268 16.74 14.71 -2.72
C GLU A 268 15.79 15.67 -3.45
N VAL A 269 16.34 16.74 -4.02
CA VAL A 269 15.62 17.77 -4.76
C VAL A 269 16.39 18.15 -6.03
N ILE A 270 15.67 18.42 -7.11
CA ILE A 270 16.23 18.99 -8.34
C ILE A 270 16.09 20.51 -8.22
N ALA A 271 17.20 21.25 -8.33
CA ALA A 271 17.12 22.70 -8.24
C ALA A 271 16.35 23.28 -9.43
N LYS A 272 15.54 24.31 -9.17
CA LYS A 272 14.72 25.00 -10.21
C LYS A 272 15.52 25.43 -11.44
N HIS A 273 16.78 25.81 -11.27
CA HIS A 273 17.66 26.24 -12.37
C HIS A 273 18.33 25.09 -13.13
N SER A 274 18.30 23.86 -12.60
CA SER A 274 18.91 22.70 -13.24
C SER A 274 17.93 21.90 -14.10
N CYS A 275 16.62 22.03 -13.88
CA CYS A 275 15.59 21.40 -14.72
C CYS A 275 15.34 22.27 -15.96
N SER A 276 15.77 21.80 -17.13
CA SER A 276 15.58 22.51 -18.40
C SER A 276 14.20 22.28 -19.01
N GLU A 277 13.49 21.24 -18.58
CA GLU A 277 12.16 20.93 -19.07
C GLU A 277 11.09 21.81 -18.43
N LYS A 278 10.22 22.38 -19.28
CA LYS A 278 8.99 23.03 -18.82
C LYS A 278 7.94 21.96 -18.54
N ILE A 279 7.69 21.72 -17.27
CA ILE A 279 6.73 20.71 -16.80
C ILE A 279 5.46 21.43 -16.35
N GLU A 280 4.32 21.02 -16.89
CA GLU A 280 3.01 21.54 -16.52
C GLU A 280 2.08 20.36 -16.16
N CYS A 281 1.35 20.49 -15.04
CA CYS A 281 0.28 19.56 -14.69
C CYS A 281 -1.07 20.13 -15.09
N PHE A 282 -2.01 19.24 -15.40
CA PHE A 282 -3.40 19.65 -15.52
C PHE A 282 -3.92 19.99 -14.12
N THR A 283 -4.47 21.18 -14.00
CA THR A 283 -5.15 21.70 -12.82
C THR A 283 -6.45 22.38 -13.27
N VAL A 284 -7.11 23.02 -12.33
CA VAL A 284 -8.40 23.68 -12.53
C VAL A 284 -8.27 25.09 -11.99
N ASP A 285 -8.80 26.07 -12.71
CA ASP A 285 -8.94 27.43 -12.18
C ASP A 285 -10.20 27.61 -11.32
N ASP A 286 -10.33 28.81 -10.76
CA ASP A 286 -11.47 29.19 -9.91
C ASP A 286 -12.81 29.19 -10.67
N ASN A 287 -12.78 29.08 -12.00
CA ASN A 287 -13.95 28.97 -12.88
C ASN A 287 -14.21 27.52 -13.33
N PHE A 288 -13.59 26.53 -12.66
CA PHE A 288 -13.71 25.10 -12.97
C PHE A 288 -13.25 24.70 -14.38
N LYS A 289 -12.40 25.52 -15.02
CA LYS A 289 -11.82 25.18 -16.33
C LYS A 289 -10.49 24.47 -16.15
N VAL A 290 -10.32 23.38 -16.89
CA VAL A 290 -9.05 22.67 -16.95
C VAL A 290 -8.01 23.60 -17.57
N LYS A 291 -6.93 23.86 -16.84
CA LYS A 291 -5.77 24.61 -17.32
C LYS A 291 -4.48 23.84 -17.01
N LEU A 292 -3.41 24.25 -17.65
CA LEU A 292 -2.07 23.78 -17.32
C LEU A 292 -1.46 24.74 -16.30
N ALA A 293 -0.92 24.20 -15.21
CA ALA A 293 -0.13 24.97 -14.26
C ALA A 293 1.32 24.46 -14.26
N PRO A 294 2.30 25.37 -14.26
CA PRO A 294 3.70 24.98 -14.17
C PRO A 294 3.97 24.28 -12.84
N ILE A 295 4.70 23.17 -12.89
CA ILE A 295 5.25 22.53 -11.70
C ILE A 295 6.58 23.22 -11.41
N GLU A 296 6.68 23.91 -10.27
CA GLU A 296 7.95 24.46 -9.83
C GLU A 296 8.75 23.39 -9.06
N ALA A 297 9.96 23.09 -9.54
CA ALA A 297 10.93 22.32 -8.77
C ALA A 297 11.47 23.17 -7.61
N PHE A 298 11.65 22.57 -6.42
CA PHE A 298 12.04 23.25 -5.17
C PHE A 298 13.51 23.05 -4.80
#